data_AF-A0A392QP02-F1
#
_entry.id   AF-A0A392QP02-F1
#
_cell.length_a   1.000
_cell.length_b   1.000
_cell.length_c   1.000
_cell.angle_alpha   90.00
_cell.angle_beta   90.00
_cell.angle_gamma   90.00
#
_symmetry.space_group_name_H-M   'P 1'
#
loop_
_entity.id
_entity.type
_entity.pdbx_description
1 polymer ?
#
loop_
_entity_poly.entity_id
_entity_poly.type
_entity_poly.pdbx_seq_one_letter_code
_entity_poly.pdbx_strand_id
1 'polypeptide(L)'
;WYKSLAPGSIDSWSDLCARFRAHFTSSRRHPKTEATLEAIIQGENEPLRAYLERFNKAAVEVKVDESMKLYLLDRGLHPDSDFAKAVGIEEPKTLDAFFEKAKKYITYEEKQRAKDIRRPKSQEKTRNHEKDEAGTLRRGNEKQREERIKDSKPPRGKFTTYTPLNASRDRIFAEVSAADFKKAGI
;
A
#
# COMPACT_ATOMS: atom_id res chain seq x y z
N TRP A 1 44.36 -2.67 -8.50
CA TRP A 1 44.51 -2.60 -9.96
C TRP A 1 45.96 -2.75 -10.38
N TYR A 2 46.85 -1.79 -10.10
CA TYR A 2 48.25 -1.90 -10.53
C TYR A 2 48.97 -3.08 -9.85
N LYS A 3 48.82 -3.22 -8.52
CA LYS A 3 49.37 -4.34 -7.73
C LYS A 3 48.74 -5.71 -8.04
N SER A 4 47.66 -5.75 -8.81
CA SER A 4 46.97 -6.99 -9.18
C SER A 4 47.29 -7.43 -10.61
N LEU A 5 48.18 -6.73 -11.31
CA LEU A 5 48.67 -7.12 -12.63
C LEU A 5 49.72 -8.23 -12.49
N ALA A 6 49.71 -9.18 -13.42
CA ALA A 6 50.73 -10.23 -13.46
C ALA A 6 52.11 -9.62 -13.77
N PRO A 7 53.21 -10.16 -13.22
CA PRO A 7 54.56 -9.74 -13.60
C PRO A 7 54.77 -9.85 -15.12
N GLY A 8 55.37 -8.83 -15.73
CA GLY A 8 55.64 -8.79 -17.17
C GLY A 8 54.40 -8.61 -18.07
N SER A 9 53.24 -8.26 -17.51
CA SER A 9 51.99 -8.09 -18.28
C SER A 9 51.80 -6.71 -18.94
N ILE A 10 52.78 -5.82 -18.81
CA ILE A 10 52.80 -4.49 -19.41
C ILE A 10 54.04 -4.39 -20.27
N ASP A 11 53.82 -4.23 -21.57
CA ASP A 11 54.87 -4.42 -22.58
C ASP A 11 55.44 -3.07 -23.06
N SER A 12 54.77 -1.97 -22.71
CA SER A 12 55.19 -0.60 -23.07
C SER A 12 54.53 0.45 -22.17
N TRP A 13 55.09 1.68 -22.19
CA TRP A 13 54.45 2.84 -21.56
C TRP A 13 53.05 3.12 -22.12
N SER A 14 52.86 2.89 -23.42
CA SER A 14 51.56 3.05 -24.09
C SER A 14 50.52 2.07 -23.53
N ASP A 15 50.91 0.81 -23.35
CA ASP A 15 50.05 -0.23 -22.77
C ASP A 15 49.68 0.10 -21.31
N LEU A 16 50.65 0.54 -20.51
CA LEU A 16 50.38 1.03 -19.14
C LEU A 16 49.36 2.16 -19.14
N CYS A 17 49.55 3.16 -20.00
CA CYS A 17 48.66 4.30 -20.13
C CYS A 17 47.25 3.87 -20.56
N ALA A 18 47.12 2.95 -21.51
CA ALA A 18 45.83 2.42 -21.96
C ALA A 18 45.09 1.69 -20.84
N ARG A 19 45.77 0.76 -20.14
CA ARG A 19 45.19 0.00 -19.02
C ARG A 19 44.84 0.88 -17.82
N PHE A 20 45.69 1.85 -17.50
CA PHE A 20 45.38 2.84 -16.46
C PHE A 20 44.14 3.65 -16.82
N ARG A 21 44.04 4.17 -18.05
CA ARG A 21 42.86 4.92 -18.50
C ARG A 21 41.60 4.04 -18.47
N ALA A 22 41.66 2.80 -18.94
CA ALA A 22 40.54 1.88 -18.90
C ALA A 22 40.10 1.59 -17.46
N HIS A 23 41.04 1.30 -16.56
CA HIS A 23 40.74 1.10 -15.15
C HIS A 23 40.22 2.37 -14.47
N PHE A 24 40.80 3.53 -14.76
CA PHE A 24 40.38 4.80 -14.17
C PHE A 24 39.00 5.22 -14.65
N THR A 25 38.70 5.11 -15.95
CA THR A 25 37.38 5.41 -16.50
C THR A 25 36.31 4.45 -15.97
N SER A 26 36.61 3.16 -15.85
CA SER A 26 35.68 2.17 -15.28
C SER A 26 35.49 2.28 -13.76
N SER A 27 36.54 2.69 -13.02
CA SER A 27 36.47 2.88 -11.56
C SER A 27 35.91 4.23 -11.14
N ARG A 28 35.81 5.19 -12.07
CA ARG A 28 35.16 6.48 -11.81
C ARG A 28 33.67 6.28 -11.58
N ARG A 29 33.17 6.80 -10.45
CA ARG A 29 31.73 6.97 -10.25
C ARG A 29 31.25 7.99 -11.28
N HIS A 30 30.36 7.54 -12.17
CA HIS A 30 29.67 8.44 -13.09
C HIS A 30 28.86 9.45 -12.26
N PRO A 31 28.90 10.75 -12.59
CA PRO A 31 28.05 11.73 -11.93
C PRO A 31 26.60 11.28 -12.04
N LYS A 32 25.86 11.31 -10.93
CA LYS A 32 24.41 11.14 -10.99
C LYS A 32 23.81 12.36 -11.68
N THR A 33 22.97 12.12 -12.66
CA THR A 33 22.37 13.13 -13.52
C THR A 33 20.90 13.33 -13.17
N GLU A 34 20.25 14.30 -13.83
CA GLU A 34 18.80 14.51 -13.78
C GLU A 34 18.01 13.21 -14.00
N ALA A 35 18.44 12.37 -14.95
CA ALA A 35 17.84 11.07 -15.23
C ALA A 35 17.81 10.13 -14.00
N THR A 36 18.74 10.31 -13.05
CA THR A 36 18.72 9.56 -11.79
C THR A 36 17.55 9.95 -10.90
N LEU A 37 17.13 11.22 -10.93
CA LEU A 37 15.95 11.70 -10.20
C LEU A 37 14.67 11.35 -10.96
N GLU A 38 14.66 11.49 -12.28
CA GLU A 38 13.52 11.13 -13.14
C GLU A 38 13.12 9.66 -12.99
N ALA A 39 14.08 8.76 -12.77
CA ALA A 39 13.82 7.34 -12.55
C ALA A 39 13.16 7.03 -11.19
N ILE A 40 13.07 8.00 -10.27
CA ILE A 40 12.46 7.81 -8.96
C ILE A 40 10.98 8.16 -9.06
N ILE A 41 10.16 7.12 -9.17
CA ILE A 41 8.70 7.22 -9.19
C ILE A 41 8.14 6.62 -7.89
N GLN A 42 7.05 7.20 -7.38
CA GLN A 42 6.29 6.68 -6.26
C GLN A 42 5.53 5.42 -6.70
N GLY A 43 5.70 4.32 -5.96
CA GLY A 43 4.94 3.10 -6.20
C GLY A 43 3.47 3.20 -5.77
N GLU A 44 2.61 2.37 -6.33
CA GLU A 44 1.15 2.35 -6.07
C GLU A 44 0.79 2.25 -4.58
N ASN A 45 1.50 1.41 -3.84
CA ASN A 45 1.29 1.19 -2.40
C ASN A 45 2.37 1.87 -1.54
N GLU A 46 3.14 2.78 -2.14
CA GLU A 46 4.23 3.44 -1.45
C GLU A 46 3.75 4.69 -0.70
N PRO A 47 3.98 4.77 0.61
CA PRO A 47 3.62 5.95 1.37
C PRO A 47 4.43 7.16 0.92
N LEU A 48 3.83 8.36 0.92
CA LEU A 48 4.47 9.56 0.40
C LEU A 48 5.84 9.81 1.06
N ARG A 49 5.93 9.53 2.36
CA ARG A 49 7.17 9.65 3.13
C ARG A 49 8.33 8.82 2.55
N ALA A 50 8.08 7.55 2.20
CA ALA A 50 9.11 6.67 1.69
C ALA A 50 9.61 7.14 0.32
N TYR A 51 8.69 7.60 -0.54
CA TYR A 51 9.04 8.17 -1.83
C TYR A 51 9.97 9.38 -1.68
N LEU A 52 9.59 10.34 -0.83
CA LEU A 52 10.39 11.54 -0.60
C LEU A 52 11.75 11.23 0.02
N GLU A 53 11.86 10.22 0.89
CA GLU A 53 13.14 9.77 1.43
C GLU A 53 14.07 9.25 0.32
N ARG A 54 13.55 8.46 -0.64
CA ARG A 54 14.34 7.99 -1.80
C ARG A 54 14.74 9.15 -2.71
N PHE A 55 13.80 10.03 -3.04
CA PHE A 55 14.05 11.17 -3.89
C PHE A 55 15.11 12.08 -3.27
N ASN A 56 14.95 12.48 -2.01
CA ASN A 56 15.87 13.37 -1.31
C ASN A 56 17.27 12.76 -1.21
N LYS A 57 17.37 11.44 -0.94
CA LYS A 57 18.66 10.73 -0.91
C LYS A 57 19.40 10.84 -2.24
N ALA A 58 18.70 10.71 -3.37
CA ALA A 58 19.32 10.88 -4.68
C ALA A 58 19.59 12.35 -5.02
N ALA A 59 18.69 13.26 -4.65
CA ALA A 59 18.77 14.69 -4.96
C ALA A 59 19.96 15.41 -4.30
N VAL A 60 20.52 14.86 -3.22
CA VAL A 60 21.75 15.35 -2.61
C VAL A 60 22.98 15.12 -3.50
N GLU A 61 22.97 14.06 -4.32
CA GLU A 61 24.09 13.70 -5.18
C GLU A 61 23.99 14.30 -6.60
N VAL A 62 22.83 14.85 -6.97
CA VAL A 62 22.55 15.38 -8.30
C VAL A 62 22.57 16.92 -8.28
N LYS A 63 23.40 17.51 -9.15
CA LYS A 63 23.50 18.96 -9.34
C LYS A 63 22.48 19.43 -10.38
N VAL A 64 21.25 19.71 -9.92
CA VAL A 64 20.18 20.34 -10.71
C VAL A 64 19.60 21.52 -9.92
N ASP A 65 19.00 22.47 -10.63
CA ASP A 65 18.31 23.62 -10.06
C ASP A 65 17.05 23.21 -9.28
N GLU A 66 16.60 24.07 -8.37
CA GLU A 66 15.46 23.80 -7.51
C GLU A 66 14.15 23.64 -8.29
N SER A 67 13.99 24.41 -9.37
CA SER A 67 12.81 24.32 -10.24
C SER A 67 12.75 22.95 -10.93
N MET A 68 13.87 22.45 -11.42
CA MET A 68 13.97 21.09 -11.96
C MET A 68 13.69 20.02 -10.90
N LYS A 69 14.21 20.18 -9.67
CA LYS A 69 13.89 19.24 -8.57
C LYS A 69 12.39 19.22 -8.26
N LEU A 70 11.75 20.38 -8.26
CA LEU A 70 10.31 20.50 -8.03
C LEU A 70 9.51 19.82 -9.14
N TYR A 71 9.87 20.08 -10.40
CA TYR A 71 9.26 19.41 -11.56
C TYR A 71 9.38 17.89 -11.48
N LEU A 72 10.57 17.37 -11.16
CA LEU A 72 10.79 15.92 -11.03
C LEU A 72 10.10 15.32 -9.81
N LEU A 73 9.98 16.07 -8.72
CA LEU A 73 9.20 15.66 -7.54
C LEU A 73 7.73 15.44 -7.89
N ASP A 74 7.13 16.40 -8.58
CA ASP A 74 5.73 16.35 -9.01
C ASP A 74 5.49 15.24 -10.03
N ARG A 75 6.33 15.17 -11.07
CA ARG A 75 6.26 14.12 -12.09
C ARG A 75 6.46 12.71 -11.55
N GLY A 76 7.25 12.57 -10.48
CA GLY A 76 7.49 11.28 -9.83
C GLY A 76 6.36 10.81 -8.90
N LEU A 77 5.35 11.63 -8.62
CA LEU A 77 4.21 11.21 -7.79
C LEU A 77 3.37 10.14 -8.49
N HIS A 78 2.75 9.26 -7.71
CA HIS A 78 1.84 8.27 -8.25
C HIS A 78 0.56 9.00 -8.73
N PRO A 79 0.17 8.94 -10.02
CA PRO A 79 -0.88 9.78 -10.58
C PRO A 79 -2.23 9.67 -9.85
N ASP A 80 -2.58 8.47 -9.40
CA ASP A 80 -3.86 8.23 -8.72
C ASP A 80 -3.83 8.53 -7.22
N SER A 81 -2.67 8.90 -6.67
CA SER A 81 -2.55 9.23 -5.25
C SER A 81 -3.30 10.52 -4.93
N ASP A 82 -3.89 10.59 -3.74
CA ASP A 82 -4.61 11.79 -3.31
C ASP A 82 -3.67 12.99 -3.14
N PHE A 83 -2.39 12.73 -2.86
CA PHE A 83 -1.38 13.79 -2.83
C PHE A 83 -1.11 14.37 -4.22
N ALA A 84 -0.94 13.54 -5.26
CA ALA A 84 -0.77 14.01 -6.64
C ALA A 84 -1.96 14.88 -7.08
N LYS A 85 -3.19 14.45 -6.77
CA LYS A 85 -4.39 15.25 -7.03
C LYS A 85 -4.35 16.59 -6.29
N ALA A 86 -3.96 16.59 -5.02
CA ALA A 86 -3.87 17.81 -4.23
C ALA A 86 -2.81 18.78 -4.77
N VAL A 87 -1.67 18.28 -5.25
CA VAL A 87 -0.61 19.07 -5.90
C VAL A 87 -1.11 19.63 -7.23
N GLY A 88 -1.83 18.85 -8.04
CA GLY A 88 -2.41 19.34 -9.29
C GLY A 88 -3.51 20.41 -9.11
N ILE A 89 -4.23 20.39 -7.98
CA ILE A 89 -5.26 21.41 -7.66
C ILE A 89 -4.62 22.73 -7.21
N GLU A 90 -3.60 22.64 -6.35
CA GLU A 90 -2.88 23.82 -5.85
C GLU A 90 -1.38 23.53 -6.03
N GLU A 91 -0.90 23.98 -7.18
CA GLU A 91 0.45 23.77 -7.69
C GLU A 91 1.48 24.56 -6.86
N PRO A 92 2.40 23.88 -6.17
CA PRO A 92 3.48 24.53 -5.45
C PRO A 92 4.45 25.17 -6.42
N LYS A 93 4.83 26.43 -6.17
CA LYS A 93 5.81 27.17 -7.00
C LYS A 93 7.26 27.05 -6.49
N THR A 94 7.44 26.51 -5.29
CA THR A 94 8.73 26.38 -4.62
C THR A 94 8.84 25.02 -3.95
N LEU A 95 10.07 24.53 -3.76
CA LEU A 95 10.32 23.30 -3.01
C LEU A 95 9.77 23.40 -1.58
N ASP A 96 9.91 24.56 -0.94
CA ASP A 96 9.41 24.76 0.42
C ASP A 96 7.87 24.60 0.49
N ALA A 97 7.14 25.24 -0.42
CA ALA A 97 5.68 25.10 -0.49
C ALA A 97 5.26 23.63 -0.74
N PHE A 98 5.98 22.92 -1.60
CA PHE A 98 5.75 21.51 -1.86
C PHE A 98 5.97 20.67 -0.58
N PHE A 99 7.09 20.86 0.11
CA PHE A 99 7.43 20.10 1.31
C PHE A 99 6.50 20.43 2.49
N GLU A 100 6.06 21.67 2.66
CA GLU A 100 5.06 22.03 3.66
C GLU A 100 3.72 21.32 3.43
N LYS A 101 3.29 21.22 2.17
CA LYS A 101 2.09 20.47 1.78
C LYS A 101 2.29 18.96 2.02
N ALA A 102 3.44 18.43 1.64
CA ALA A 102 3.79 17.03 1.86
C ALA A 102 3.81 16.65 3.35
N LYS A 103 4.38 17.48 4.23
CA LYS A 103 4.40 17.25 5.69
C LYS A 103 2.99 17.13 6.26
N LYS A 104 2.07 18.02 5.85
CA LYS A 104 0.66 17.98 6.26
C LYS A 104 -0.01 16.69 5.79
N TYR A 105 0.23 16.30 4.53
CA TYR A 105 -0.32 15.07 3.96
C TYR A 105 0.23 13.82 4.65
N ILE A 106 1.54 13.70 4.86
CA ILE A 106 2.16 12.56 5.56
C ILE A 106 1.52 12.38 6.94
N THR A 107 1.35 13.48 7.68
CA THR A 107 0.69 13.44 9.00
C THR A 107 -0.76 12.95 8.90
N TYR A 108 -1.50 13.35 7.86
CA TYR A 108 -2.84 12.87 7.59
C TYR A 108 -2.86 11.38 7.23
N GLU A 109 -1.98 10.97 6.32
CA GLU A 109 -1.85 9.60 5.80
C GLU A 109 -1.52 8.62 6.93
N GLU A 110 -0.55 8.94 7.77
CA GLU A 110 -0.16 8.14 8.94
C GLU A 110 -1.30 8.01 9.96
N LYS A 111 -2.09 9.07 10.17
CA LYS A 111 -3.29 9.04 11.03
C LYS A 111 -4.38 8.13 10.46
N GLN A 112 -4.60 8.11 9.14
CA GLN A 112 -5.57 7.20 8.52
C GLN A 112 -5.11 5.75 8.66
N ARG A 113 -3.85 5.47 8.31
CA ARG A 113 -3.28 4.12 8.42
C ARG A 113 -3.36 3.57 9.84
N ALA A 114 -3.10 4.41 10.86
CA ALA A 114 -3.24 4.03 12.26
C ALA A 114 -4.69 3.71 12.66
N LYS A 115 -5.70 4.39 12.09
CA LYS A 115 -7.12 4.09 12.32
C LYS A 115 -7.53 2.78 11.66
N ASP A 116 -7.05 2.51 10.46
CA ASP A 116 -7.37 1.29 9.72
C ASP A 116 -6.81 0.05 10.43
N ILE A 117 -5.60 0.15 10.99
CA ILE A 117 -5.02 -0.91 11.83
C ILE A 117 -5.87 -1.16 13.10
N ARG A 118 -6.46 -0.10 13.68
CA ARG A 118 -7.26 -0.18 14.90
C ARG A 118 -8.70 -0.63 14.67
N ARG A 119 -9.19 -0.66 13.43
CA ARG A 119 -10.54 -1.14 13.11
C ARG A 119 -10.54 -2.68 13.04
N PRO A 120 -11.23 -3.39 13.95
CA PRO A 120 -11.43 -4.82 13.79
C PRO A 120 -12.23 -5.06 12.50
N LYS A 121 -11.83 -6.07 11.71
CA LYS A 121 -12.40 -6.47 10.40
C LYS A 121 -13.89 -6.92 10.44
N SER A 122 -14.65 -6.59 11.48
CA SER A 122 -16.03 -7.03 11.69
C SER A 122 -17.11 -6.01 11.31
N GLN A 123 -16.77 -4.77 10.94
CA GLN A 123 -17.76 -3.69 10.71
C GLN A 123 -18.09 -3.37 9.24
N GLU A 124 -17.58 -4.12 8.27
CA GLU A 124 -17.73 -3.76 6.85
C GLU A 124 -19.09 -4.15 6.23
N LYS A 125 -20.00 -4.78 6.98
CA LYS A 125 -21.29 -5.25 6.44
C LYS A 125 -22.51 -4.33 6.64
N THR A 126 -22.40 -3.20 7.36
CA THR A 126 -23.58 -2.37 7.68
C THR A 126 -23.74 -1.09 6.86
N ARG A 127 -22.88 -0.82 5.85
CA ARG A 127 -22.98 0.42 5.06
C ARG A 127 -23.73 0.32 3.72
N ASN A 128 -24.18 -0.87 3.32
CA ASN A 128 -24.83 -1.06 2.01
C ASN A 128 -26.37 -1.09 2.05
N HIS A 129 -27.04 -0.66 3.13
CA HIS A 129 -28.50 -0.77 3.22
C HIS A 129 -29.30 0.53 3.40
N GLU A 130 -28.68 1.71 3.32
CA GLU A 130 -29.40 2.99 3.55
C GLU A 130 -29.50 3.90 2.31
N LYS A 131 -29.47 3.32 1.12
CA LYS A 131 -29.79 4.05 -0.11
C LYS A 131 -30.70 3.23 -1.01
N ASP A 132 -31.91 2.94 -0.54
CA ASP A 132 -33.02 2.65 -1.45
C ASP A 132 -34.33 3.09 -0.78
N GLU A 133 -35.02 4.01 -1.47
CA GLU A 133 -36.48 4.12 -1.51
C GLU A 133 -37.19 4.85 -0.35
N ALA A 134 -37.00 6.17 -0.33
CA ALA A 134 -38.07 7.08 0.03
C ALA A 134 -39.16 7.06 -1.08
N GLY A 135 -40.32 6.46 -0.80
CA GLY A 135 -41.57 6.80 -1.48
C GLY A 135 -42.47 5.63 -1.88
N THR A 136 -43.46 5.28 -1.03
CA THR A 136 -44.89 5.23 -1.43
C THR A 136 -45.79 4.91 -0.23
N LEU A 137 -46.72 5.83 0.06
CA LEU A 137 -47.94 5.57 0.81
C LEU A 137 -48.83 4.62 0.01
N ARG A 138 -49.39 3.57 0.64
CA ARG A 138 -50.82 3.17 0.54
C ARG A 138 -51.13 1.82 1.22
N ARG A 139 -52.01 1.90 2.23
CA ARG A 139 -53.25 1.12 2.47
C ARG A 139 -53.13 -0.40 2.64
N GLY A 140 -53.65 -0.88 3.77
CA GLY A 140 -53.47 -2.25 4.26
C GLY A 140 -54.35 -3.33 3.63
N ASN A 141 -54.12 -4.57 4.05
CA ASN A 141 -55.18 -5.53 4.36
C ASN A 141 -54.62 -6.73 5.13
N GLU A 142 -55.53 -7.30 5.92
CA GLU A 142 -55.36 -8.32 6.94
C GLU A 142 -55.70 -9.72 6.38
N LYS A 143 -55.22 -10.77 7.07
CA LYS A 143 -55.64 -12.20 7.02
C LYS A 143 -54.99 -13.12 5.97
N GLN A 144 -54.25 -14.13 6.42
CA GLN A 144 -54.77 -15.49 6.65
C GLN A 144 -53.65 -16.45 7.10
N ARG A 145 -54.00 -17.26 8.11
CA ARG A 145 -53.25 -18.36 8.71
C ARG A 145 -53.69 -19.65 8.00
N GLU A 146 -52.78 -20.51 7.56
CA GLU A 146 -52.95 -21.97 7.67
C GLU A 146 -51.70 -22.78 7.29
N GLU A 147 -51.48 -23.81 8.10
CA GLU A 147 -50.42 -24.81 8.04
C GLU A 147 -50.54 -25.71 6.81
N ARG A 148 -49.43 -26.00 6.14
CA ARG A 148 -49.22 -27.28 5.43
C ARG A 148 -47.78 -27.75 5.56
N ILE A 149 -47.63 -28.86 6.27
CA ILE A 149 -46.42 -29.69 6.33
C ILE A 149 -46.45 -30.65 5.13
N LYS A 150 -45.39 -30.68 4.30
CA LYS A 150 -44.69 -31.89 3.79
C LYS A 150 -43.72 -31.59 2.62
N ASP A 151 -42.44 -31.73 2.96
CA ASP A 151 -41.31 -32.37 2.26
C ASP A 151 -40.86 -32.02 0.83
N SER A 152 -39.54 -31.76 0.77
CA SER A 152 -38.55 -32.11 -0.28
C SER A 152 -38.14 -31.05 -1.31
N LYS A 153 -37.13 -30.22 -0.94
CA LYS A 153 -35.84 -30.01 -1.65
C LYS A 153 -35.00 -28.94 -0.93
N PRO A 154 -33.68 -29.14 -0.70
CA PRO A 154 -32.87 -28.10 -0.07
C PRO A 154 -32.60 -26.97 -1.08
N PRO A 155 -32.74 -25.69 -0.70
CA PRO A 155 -32.25 -24.60 -1.52
C PRO A 155 -30.72 -24.71 -1.61
N ARG A 156 -30.16 -24.75 -2.82
CA ARG A 156 -28.74 -24.45 -3.05
C ARG A 156 -28.55 -22.93 -2.88
N GLY A 157 -28.69 -22.47 -1.65
CA GLY A 157 -28.49 -21.10 -1.22
C GLY A 157 -27.42 -21.09 -0.14
N LYS A 158 -26.51 -20.14 -0.20
CA LYS A 158 -25.42 -19.97 0.77
C LYS A 158 -26.04 -19.97 2.18
N PHE A 159 -25.52 -20.82 3.06
CA PHE A 159 -25.99 -20.96 4.44
C PHE A 159 -25.78 -19.62 5.16
N THR A 160 -26.81 -18.79 5.27
CA THR A 160 -26.73 -17.45 5.90
C THR A 160 -27.29 -17.42 7.31
N THR A 161 -27.93 -18.49 7.75
CA THR A 161 -28.50 -18.62 9.09
C THR A 161 -28.09 -19.95 9.70
N TYR A 162 -27.28 -19.88 10.75
CA TYR A 162 -26.93 -21.04 11.57
C TYR A 162 -27.99 -21.25 12.64
N THR A 163 -28.23 -22.51 13.02
CA THR A 163 -29.00 -22.83 14.21
C THR A 163 -28.34 -22.17 15.41
N PRO A 164 -29.07 -21.35 16.20
CA PRO A 164 -28.50 -20.72 17.39
C PRO A 164 -28.08 -21.80 18.38
N LEU A 165 -27.03 -21.51 19.15
CA LEU A 165 -26.55 -22.43 20.18
C LEU A 165 -27.63 -22.64 21.24
N ASN A 166 -27.79 -23.88 21.67
CA ASN A 166 -28.71 -24.27 22.75
C ASN A 166 -28.27 -23.73 24.14
N ALA A 167 -27.06 -23.21 24.25
CA ALA A 167 -26.47 -22.65 25.46
C ALA A 167 -25.55 -21.47 25.14
N SER A 168 -25.22 -20.66 26.15
CA SER A 168 -24.23 -19.58 26.01
C SER A 168 -22.83 -20.14 25.74
N ARG A 169 -21.99 -19.35 25.06
CA ARG A 169 -20.60 -19.74 24.74
C ARG A 169 -19.81 -20.15 25.98
N ASP A 170 -19.96 -19.41 27.08
CA ASP A 170 -19.25 -19.67 28.34
C ASP A 170 -19.61 -21.04 28.91
N ARG A 171 -20.88 -21.44 28.82
CA ARG A 171 -21.35 -22.75 29.30
C ARG A 171 -20.80 -23.89 28.44
N ILE A 172 -20.78 -23.70 27.12
CA ILE A 172 -20.21 -24.68 26.18
C ILE A 172 -18.71 -24.87 26.42
N PHE A 173 -17.96 -23.77 26.64
CA PHE A 173 -16.53 -23.86 26.95
C PHE A 173 -16.25 -24.55 28.29
N ALA A 174 -17.03 -24.24 29.32
CA ALA A 174 -16.93 -24.92 30.60
C ALA A 174 -17.18 -26.43 30.46
N GLU A 175 -18.19 -26.82 29.70
CA GLU A 175 -18.56 -28.22 29.49
C GLU A 175 -17.51 -29.00 28.66
N VAL A 176 -16.96 -28.38 27.60
CA VAL A 176 -15.84 -28.97 26.81
C VAL A 176 -14.58 -29.09 27.66
N SER A 177 -14.30 -28.12 28.54
CA SER A 177 -13.13 -28.16 29.42
C SER A 177 -13.24 -29.20 30.54
N ALA A 178 -14.48 -29.55 30.92
CA ALA A 178 -14.77 -30.57 31.93
C ALA A 178 -14.95 -31.97 31.33
N ALA A 179 -15.05 -32.09 30.00
CA ALA A 179 -15.26 -33.36 29.31
C ALA A 179 -13.92 -33.99 28.90
N ASP A 180 -13.59 -35.14 29.51
CA ASP A 180 -12.50 -35.99 29.04
C ASP A 180 -12.93 -36.75 27.77
N PHE A 181 -12.56 -36.22 26.60
CA PHE A 181 -12.78 -36.89 25.30
C PHE A 181 -11.75 -38.01 25.08
N LYS A 182 -11.69 -38.99 25.98
CA LYS A 182 -11.00 -40.25 25.71
C LYS A 182 -11.95 -41.20 24.97
N LYS A 183 -11.66 -41.32 23.66
CA LYS A 183 -12.21 -42.23 22.63
C LYS A 183 -13.23 -41.60 21.68
N ALA A 184 -12.70 -41.01 20.62
CA ALA A 184 -13.05 -41.46 19.28
C ALA A 184 -11.78 -41.30 18.42
N GLY A 185 -11.18 -42.43 18.05
CA GLY A 185 -10.07 -42.44 17.10
C GLY A 185 -10.62 -42.15 15.71
N ILE A 186 -10.29 -40.96 15.19
CA ILE A 186 -10.09 -40.66 13.77
C ILE A 186 -8.83 -39.80 13.69
#